data_AF-A0A9D6TR42-F1
#
_entry.id   AF-A0A9D6TR42-F1
#
_cell.length_a   1.000
_cell.length_b   1.000
_cell.length_c   1.000
_cell.angle_alpha   90.00
_cell.angle_beta   90.00
_cell.angle_gamma   90.00
#
_symmetry.space_group_name_H-M   'P 1'
#
loop_
_entity.id
_entity.type
_entity.pdbx_description
1 polymer ?
#
loop_
_entity_poly.entity_id
_entity_poly.type
_entity_poly.pdbx_seq_one_letter_code
_entity_poly.pdbx_strand_id
1 'polypeptide(L)'
;MRRGTIAGWLLLGGFAAVGGIVLAWQQQATAQLRHELALAREEHREAARLRAERERATAAQGSAAELSALRADRAALGRLRSEIEMLKTRMDEIEQAPAADTITVTSPPATSELIPASTWENAGRATPKATLETALWAAVGGDIDVLADTISLDAGARAKAEAILAGLPAAARTHYASPEKLVALLTAKDVPEGASMRVVAQSGTATDEARLYVVLQGEKATRGADLALRRHAGNWKLVVPESAVEKYGAMLKDEAAIAGGVR
;
A
#
# COMPACT_ATOMS: atom_id res chain seq x y z
N MET A 1 -19.86 31.25 103.21
CA MET A 1 -18.56 30.87 102.62
C MET A 1 -18.67 29.48 101.97
N ARG A 2 -18.29 29.39 100.67
CA ARG A 2 -17.86 28.21 99.89
C ARG A 2 -18.70 26.91 99.94
N ARG A 3 -19.79 26.83 99.16
CA ARG A 3 -20.36 25.55 98.66
C ARG A 3 -20.63 25.51 97.14
N GLY A 4 -20.25 26.55 96.39
CA GLY A 4 -20.55 26.67 94.95
C GLY A 4 -19.51 26.11 93.97
N THR A 5 -18.38 25.58 94.43
CA THR A 5 -17.26 25.24 93.52
C THR A 5 -17.18 23.77 93.12
N ILE A 6 -17.82 22.82 93.81
CA ILE A 6 -17.61 21.39 93.53
C ILE A 6 -18.47 20.91 92.34
N ALA A 7 -19.69 21.42 92.19
CA ALA A 7 -20.59 21.04 91.10
C ALA A 7 -20.10 21.51 89.72
N GLY A 8 -19.41 22.66 89.64
CA GLY A 8 -18.86 23.19 88.39
C GLY A 8 -17.71 22.35 87.82
N TRP A 9 -16.88 21.75 88.67
CA TRP A 9 -15.73 20.94 88.22
C TRP A 9 -16.13 19.56 87.72
N LEU A 10 -17.21 18.97 88.24
CA LEU A 10 -17.72 17.68 87.77
C LEU A 10 -18.34 17.78 86.37
N LEU A 11 -19.07 18.87 86.07
CA LEU A 11 -19.60 19.11 84.73
C LEU A 11 -18.49 19.38 83.70
N LEU A 12 -17.43 20.09 84.10
CA LEU A 12 -16.27 20.35 83.24
C LEU A 12 -15.46 19.07 82.97
N GLY A 13 -15.28 18.23 83.98
CA GLY A 13 -14.62 16.92 83.84
C GLY A 13 -15.40 15.96 82.91
N GLY A 14 -16.74 15.96 82.99
CA GLY A 14 -17.59 15.17 82.11
C GLY A 14 -17.47 15.57 80.64
N PHE A 15 -17.45 16.87 80.34
CA PHE A 15 -17.32 17.36 78.96
C PHE A 15 -15.95 17.06 78.35
N ALA A 16 -14.88 17.17 79.15
CA ALA A 16 -13.53 16.81 78.72
C ALA A 16 -13.39 15.30 78.43
N ALA A 17 -14.01 14.44 79.24
CA ALA A 17 -14.01 12.99 79.04
C ALA A 17 -14.74 12.60 77.74
N VAL A 18 -15.92 13.18 77.48
CA VAL A 18 -16.68 12.93 76.24
C VAL A 18 -15.92 13.42 75.01
N GLY A 19 -15.31 14.61 75.08
CA GLY A 19 -14.48 15.15 73.99
C GLY A 19 -13.27 14.26 73.68
N GLY A 20 -12.61 13.71 74.72
CA GLY A 20 -11.49 12.78 74.57
C GLY A 20 -11.88 11.48 73.87
N ILE A 21 -13.07 10.93 74.16
CA ILE A 21 -13.58 9.71 73.51
C ILE A 21 -13.85 9.94 72.02
N VAL A 22 -14.46 11.07 71.65
CA VAL A 22 -14.72 11.42 70.24
C VAL A 22 -13.42 11.62 69.47
N LEU A 23 -12.45 12.32 70.05
CA LEU A 23 -11.12 12.51 69.46
C LEU A 23 -10.37 11.18 69.28
N ALA A 24 -10.44 10.27 70.26
CA ALA A 24 -9.83 8.95 70.15
C ALA A 24 -10.47 8.13 69.02
N TRP A 25 -11.80 8.18 68.90
CA TRP A 25 -12.52 7.52 67.80
C TRP A 25 -12.18 8.10 66.43
N GLN A 26 -12.10 9.44 66.34
CA GLN A 26 -11.69 10.14 65.12
C GLN A 26 -10.26 9.77 64.71
N GLN A 27 -9.33 9.70 65.67
CA GLN A 27 -7.95 9.28 65.39
C GLN A 27 -7.88 7.84 64.90
N GLN A 28 -8.65 6.91 65.49
CA GLN A 28 -8.73 5.53 65.02
C GLN A 28 -9.25 5.42 63.59
N ALA A 29 -10.29 6.17 63.24
CA ALA A 29 -10.81 6.22 61.86
C ALA A 29 -9.76 6.75 60.88
N THR A 30 -9.00 7.78 61.25
CA THR A 30 -7.90 8.28 60.40
C THR A 30 -6.75 7.30 60.25
N ALA A 31 -6.47 6.48 61.27
CA ALA A 31 -5.43 5.46 61.20
C ALA A 31 -5.82 4.32 60.26
N GLN A 32 -7.08 3.89 60.28
CA GLN A 32 -7.60 2.87 59.37
C GLN A 32 -7.55 3.32 57.91
N LEU A 33 -8.05 4.53 57.62
CA LEU A 33 -8.01 5.08 56.25
C LEU A 33 -6.58 5.24 55.71
N ARG A 34 -5.61 5.60 56.58
CA ARG A 34 -4.19 5.67 56.20
C ARG A 34 -3.61 4.30 55.88
N HIS A 35 -4.01 3.27 56.62
CA HIS A 35 -3.57 1.90 56.38
C HIS A 35 -4.14 1.37 55.06
N GLU A 36 -5.42 1.57 54.79
CA GLU A 36 -6.05 1.20 53.51
C GLU A 36 -5.41 1.93 52.33
N LEU A 37 -5.12 3.23 52.47
CA LEU A 37 -4.38 3.98 51.44
C LEU A 37 -2.96 3.47 51.24
N ALA A 38 -2.28 3.00 52.28
CA ALA A 38 -0.94 2.44 52.17
C ALA A 38 -0.98 1.11 51.39
N LEU A 39 -1.91 0.22 51.72
CA LEU A 39 -2.13 -1.05 51.04
C LEU A 39 -2.50 -0.84 49.56
N ALA A 40 -3.48 0.02 49.29
CA ALA A 40 -3.90 0.32 47.91
C ALA A 40 -2.74 0.90 47.08
N ARG A 41 -1.89 1.74 47.69
CA ARG A 41 -0.70 2.28 47.01
C ARG A 41 0.35 1.22 46.73
N GLU A 42 0.52 0.24 47.61
CA GLU A 42 1.43 -0.87 47.41
C GLU A 42 0.97 -1.76 46.27
N GLU A 43 -0.31 -2.16 46.26
CA GLU A 43 -0.91 -2.91 45.15
C GLU A 43 -0.77 -2.18 43.81
N HIS A 44 -1.00 -0.85 43.78
CA HIS A 44 -0.80 -0.06 42.58
C HIS A 44 0.66 -0.05 42.10
N ARG A 45 1.63 -0.01 43.01
CA ARG A 45 3.07 -0.07 42.65
C ARG A 45 3.44 -1.44 42.09
N GLU A 46 2.95 -2.51 42.70
CA GLU A 46 3.18 -3.87 42.20
C GLU A 46 2.57 -4.07 40.81
N ALA A 47 1.33 -3.61 40.62
CA ALA A 47 0.68 -3.66 39.31
C ALA A 47 1.42 -2.82 38.26
N ALA A 48 1.95 -1.66 38.62
CA ALA A 48 2.78 -0.84 37.72
C ALA A 48 4.10 -1.54 37.38
N ARG A 49 4.75 -2.18 38.37
CA ARG A 49 5.97 -2.96 38.17
C ARG A 49 5.75 -4.14 37.22
N LEU A 50 4.70 -4.92 37.44
CA LEU A 50 4.36 -6.06 36.59
C LEU A 50 4.02 -5.63 35.16
N ARG A 51 3.33 -4.51 34.97
CA ARG A 51 3.10 -3.93 33.62
C ARG A 51 4.42 -3.57 32.94
N ALA A 52 5.32 -2.88 33.63
CA ALA A 52 6.63 -2.53 33.08
C ALA A 52 7.49 -3.76 32.77
N GLU A 53 7.45 -4.80 33.59
CA GLU A 53 8.14 -6.08 33.32
C GLU A 53 7.54 -6.80 32.11
N ARG A 54 6.21 -6.82 31.98
CA ARG A 54 5.51 -7.37 30.81
C ARG A 54 5.86 -6.61 29.54
N GLU A 55 5.86 -5.28 29.58
CA GLU A 55 6.25 -4.44 28.43
C GLU A 55 7.69 -4.72 27.99
N ARG A 56 8.63 -4.82 28.94
CA ARG A 56 10.02 -5.20 28.65
C ARG A 56 10.12 -6.60 28.03
N ALA A 57 9.37 -7.58 28.57
CA ALA A 57 9.36 -8.94 28.02
C ALA A 57 8.79 -8.96 26.60
N THR A 58 7.71 -8.22 26.32
CA THR A 58 7.15 -8.11 24.98
C THR A 58 8.08 -7.41 24.00
N ALA A 59 8.80 -6.37 24.43
CA ALA A 59 9.80 -5.69 23.60
C ALA A 59 10.98 -6.63 23.25
N ALA A 60 11.43 -7.44 24.20
CA ALA A 60 12.46 -8.46 23.97
C ALA A 60 11.95 -9.63 23.09
N GLN A 61 10.67 -9.99 23.16
CA GLN A 61 10.07 -10.97 22.25
C GLN A 61 9.99 -10.44 20.81
N GLY A 62 9.72 -9.15 20.63
CA GLY A 62 9.72 -8.50 19.31
C GLY A 62 11.05 -8.68 18.58
N SER A 63 12.18 -8.50 19.28
CA SER A 63 13.51 -8.71 18.68
C SER A 63 13.80 -10.19 18.40
N ALA A 64 13.32 -11.12 19.22
CA ALA A 64 13.46 -12.55 18.95
C ALA A 64 12.64 -13.00 17.73
N ALA A 65 11.42 -12.46 17.56
CA ALA A 65 10.57 -12.70 16.39
C ALA A 65 11.14 -12.06 15.12
N GLU A 66 11.73 -10.88 15.22
CA GLU A 66 12.43 -10.23 14.11
C GLU A 66 13.66 -11.04 13.67
N LEU A 67 14.43 -11.57 14.64
CA LEU A 67 15.56 -12.45 14.35
C LEU A 67 15.15 -13.79 13.73
N SER A 68 13.97 -14.34 14.05
CA SER A 68 13.48 -15.55 13.40
C SER A 68 12.98 -15.27 11.98
N ALA A 69 12.30 -14.14 11.76
CA ALA A 69 11.88 -13.67 10.43
C ALA A 69 13.09 -13.46 9.50
N LEU A 70 14.12 -12.74 9.96
CA LEU A 70 15.35 -12.52 9.18
C LEU A 70 16.08 -13.83 8.82
N ARG A 71 16.02 -14.84 9.69
CA ARG A 71 16.57 -16.18 9.39
C ARG A 71 15.75 -16.92 8.35
N ALA A 72 14.42 -16.83 8.43
CA ALA A 72 13.52 -17.41 7.44
C ALA A 72 13.72 -16.78 6.06
N ASP A 73 13.85 -15.45 5.99
CA ASP A 73 14.11 -14.72 4.76
C ASP A 73 15.45 -15.14 4.13
N ARG A 74 16.52 -15.24 4.93
CA ARG A 74 17.82 -15.72 4.44
C ARG A 74 17.75 -17.16 3.91
N ALA A 75 16.98 -18.04 4.56
CA ALA A 75 16.77 -19.39 4.08
C ALA A 75 15.98 -19.41 2.76
N ALA A 76 14.96 -18.57 2.62
CA ALA A 76 14.18 -18.41 1.39
C ALA A 76 15.05 -17.89 0.23
N LEU A 77 15.90 -16.89 0.48
CA LEU A 77 16.87 -16.41 -0.53
C LEU A 77 17.85 -17.49 -0.98
N GLY A 78 18.30 -18.34 -0.06
CA GLY A 78 19.15 -19.49 -0.40
C GLY A 78 18.44 -20.49 -1.32
N ARG A 79 17.18 -20.81 -1.03
CA ARG A 79 16.35 -21.69 -1.87
C ARG A 79 16.11 -21.10 -3.26
N LEU A 80 15.69 -19.84 -3.34
CA LEU A 80 15.46 -19.16 -4.61
C LEU A 80 16.72 -19.10 -5.47
N ARG A 81 17.90 -18.87 -4.86
CA ARG A 81 19.18 -18.94 -5.59
C ARG A 81 19.44 -20.35 -6.14
N SER A 82 19.19 -21.39 -5.35
CA SER A 82 19.35 -22.77 -5.82
C SER A 82 18.36 -23.14 -6.93
N GLU A 83 17.13 -22.63 -6.87
CA GLU A 83 16.12 -22.81 -7.92
C GLU A 83 16.53 -22.09 -9.20
N ILE A 84 17.05 -20.85 -9.10
CA ILE A 84 17.55 -20.10 -10.25
C ILE A 84 18.73 -20.82 -10.91
N GLU A 85 19.70 -21.31 -10.13
CA GLU A 85 20.83 -22.06 -10.69
C GLU A 85 20.37 -23.38 -11.33
N MET A 86 19.44 -24.11 -10.69
CA MET A 86 18.86 -25.31 -11.28
C MET A 86 18.11 -25.02 -12.59
N LEU A 87 17.33 -23.94 -12.64
CA LEU A 87 16.61 -23.50 -13.84
C LEU A 87 17.58 -23.09 -14.96
N LYS A 88 18.66 -22.39 -14.63
CA LYS A 88 19.72 -22.07 -15.59
C LYS A 88 20.39 -23.32 -16.13
N THR A 89 20.79 -24.26 -15.27
CA THR A 89 21.39 -25.52 -15.72
C THR A 89 20.43 -26.30 -16.61
N ARG A 90 19.13 -26.35 -16.28
CA ARG A 90 18.12 -26.97 -17.16
C ARG A 90 17.97 -26.25 -18.49
N MET A 91 18.05 -24.92 -18.51
CA MET A 91 18.05 -24.16 -19.77
C MET A 91 19.29 -24.50 -20.60
N ASP A 92 20.48 -24.53 -20.00
CA ASP A 92 21.73 -24.88 -20.68
C ASP A 92 21.69 -26.33 -21.20
N GLU A 93 21.10 -27.27 -20.44
CA GLU A 93 20.89 -28.66 -20.86
C GLU A 93 19.89 -28.80 -22.03
N ILE A 94 18.81 -28.01 -22.02
CA ILE A 94 17.84 -27.96 -23.13
C ILE A 94 18.49 -27.34 -24.38
N GLU A 95 19.38 -26.37 -24.22
CA GLU A 95 20.09 -25.72 -25.31
C GLU A 95 21.19 -26.62 -25.92
N GLN A 96 21.78 -27.52 -25.12
CA GLN A 96 22.87 -28.41 -25.54
C GLN A 96 22.43 -29.82 -25.97
N ALA A 97 21.17 -30.22 -25.76
CA ALA A 97 20.69 -31.52 -26.17
C ALA A 97 20.52 -31.59 -27.71
N PRO A 98 21.14 -32.55 -28.42
CA PRO A 98 20.88 -32.77 -29.84
C PRO A 98 19.44 -33.24 -30.03
N ALA A 99 18.73 -32.55 -30.94
CA ALA A 99 17.32 -32.75 -31.22
C ALA A 99 16.98 -34.20 -31.59
N ALA A 100 16.34 -34.91 -30.67
CA ALA A 100 15.53 -36.08 -30.96
C ALA A 100 14.25 -35.98 -30.13
N ASP A 101 13.15 -35.73 -30.83
CA ASP A 101 11.75 -35.76 -30.37
C ASP A 101 11.35 -34.87 -29.19
N THR A 102 11.09 -33.58 -29.47
CA THR A 102 10.40 -32.70 -28.52
C THR A 102 9.30 -31.89 -29.21
N ILE A 103 8.10 -31.99 -28.63
CA ILE A 103 6.91 -31.17 -28.87
C ILE A 103 7.33 -29.70 -28.95
N THR A 104 6.91 -29.03 -30.02
CA THR A 104 7.24 -27.65 -30.35
C THR A 104 6.63 -26.69 -29.32
N VAL A 105 7.31 -26.48 -28.19
CA VAL A 105 7.23 -25.20 -27.49
C VAL A 105 8.11 -24.27 -28.31
N THR A 106 7.49 -23.57 -29.26
CA THR A 106 8.15 -22.44 -29.94
C THR A 106 8.48 -21.42 -28.86
N SER A 107 9.69 -21.48 -28.34
CA SER A 107 10.35 -20.33 -27.73
C SER A 107 10.23 -19.20 -28.77
N PRO A 108 9.56 -18.07 -28.49
CA PRO A 108 9.62 -16.95 -29.41
C PRO A 108 11.11 -16.59 -29.57
N PRO A 109 11.59 -16.32 -30.79
CA PRO A 109 12.97 -15.93 -30.99
C PRO A 109 13.29 -14.73 -30.08
N ALA A 110 14.43 -14.81 -29.39
CA ALA A 110 15.04 -13.74 -28.60
C ALA A 110 15.53 -12.60 -29.52
N THR A 111 14.62 -12.07 -30.32
CA THR A 111 14.80 -10.93 -31.22
C THR A 111 13.54 -10.08 -31.07
N SER A 112 13.22 -9.68 -29.83
CA SER A 112 12.31 -8.56 -29.65
C SER A 112 13.06 -7.31 -30.08
N GLU A 113 12.93 -7.00 -31.35
CA GLU A 113 13.49 -5.80 -31.96
C GLU A 113 12.92 -4.57 -31.24
N LEU A 114 13.79 -3.59 -30.99
CA LEU A 114 13.38 -2.33 -30.40
C LEU A 114 12.62 -1.54 -31.47
N ILE A 115 11.31 -1.35 -31.30
CA ILE A 115 10.44 -0.67 -32.27
C ILE A 115 10.36 0.82 -31.89
N PRO A 116 10.93 1.74 -32.70
CA PRO A 116 10.89 3.17 -32.39
C PRO A 116 9.48 3.76 -32.48
N ALA A 117 9.18 4.80 -31.69
CA ALA A 117 7.88 5.49 -31.75
C ALA A 117 7.51 6.01 -33.13
N SER A 118 8.50 6.40 -33.95
CA SER A 118 8.28 6.86 -35.32
C SER A 118 7.73 5.78 -36.26
N THR A 119 7.81 4.52 -35.87
CA THR A 119 7.31 3.37 -36.65
C THR A 119 5.99 2.82 -36.14
N TRP A 120 5.51 3.28 -34.98
CA TRP A 120 4.23 2.82 -34.43
C TRP A 120 3.08 3.29 -35.32
N GLU A 121 2.13 2.41 -35.52
CA GLU A 121 0.91 2.69 -36.27
C GLU A 121 -0.33 2.18 -35.55
N ASN A 122 -1.50 2.57 -36.05
CA ASN A 122 -2.76 1.98 -35.61
C ASN A 122 -2.90 0.55 -36.18
N ALA A 123 -2.26 -0.41 -35.52
CA ALA A 123 -2.31 -1.83 -35.84
C ALA A 123 -3.66 -2.51 -35.46
N GLY A 124 -4.59 -1.76 -34.86
CA GLY A 124 -5.89 -2.22 -34.42
C GLY A 124 -5.86 -3.00 -33.10
N ARG A 125 -6.97 -3.68 -32.77
CA ARG A 125 -7.20 -4.31 -31.45
C ARG A 125 -7.40 -5.84 -31.50
N ALA A 126 -7.04 -6.47 -32.61
CA ALA A 126 -7.28 -7.90 -32.82
C ALA A 126 -6.34 -8.80 -31.98
N THR A 127 -5.15 -8.30 -31.66
CA THR A 127 -4.14 -9.00 -30.84
C THR A 127 -3.64 -8.11 -29.68
N PRO A 128 -3.07 -8.69 -28.62
CA PRO A 128 -2.52 -7.91 -27.51
C PRO A 128 -1.43 -6.93 -27.94
N LYS A 129 -0.49 -7.40 -28.79
CA LYS A 129 0.62 -6.57 -29.29
C LYS A 129 0.10 -5.41 -30.15
N ALA A 130 -0.82 -5.69 -31.08
CA ALA A 130 -1.41 -4.65 -31.93
C ALA A 130 -2.17 -3.60 -31.12
N THR A 131 -2.86 -4.03 -30.05
CA THR A 131 -3.57 -3.12 -29.15
C THR A 131 -2.60 -2.20 -28.42
N LEU A 132 -1.49 -2.75 -27.92
CA LEU A 132 -0.45 -1.96 -27.27
C LEU A 132 0.18 -0.94 -28.22
N GLU A 133 0.51 -1.37 -29.44
CA GLU A 133 1.08 -0.48 -30.46
C GLU A 133 0.11 0.64 -30.83
N THR A 134 -1.17 0.32 -31.04
CA THR A 134 -2.23 1.30 -31.29
C THR A 134 -2.38 2.28 -30.12
N ALA A 135 -2.31 1.79 -28.87
CA ALA A 135 -2.39 2.64 -27.69
C ALA A 135 -1.18 3.59 -27.60
N LEU A 136 0.03 3.10 -27.84
CA LEU A 136 1.25 3.92 -27.81
C LEU A 136 1.30 4.94 -28.95
N TRP A 137 0.90 4.54 -30.16
CA TRP A 137 0.71 5.42 -31.30
C TRP A 137 -0.29 6.55 -30.97
N ALA A 138 -1.45 6.20 -30.41
CA ALA A 138 -2.47 7.17 -30.03
C ALA A 138 -1.99 8.10 -28.90
N ALA A 139 -1.25 7.56 -27.92
CA ALA A 139 -0.67 8.34 -26.83
C ALA A 139 0.34 9.38 -27.32
N VAL A 140 1.25 9.00 -28.23
CA VAL A 140 2.24 9.92 -28.81
C VAL A 140 1.61 10.90 -29.80
N GLY A 141 0.64 10.45 -30.59
CA GLY A 141 -0.10 11.28 -31.54
C GLY A 141 -1.12 12.23 -30.90
N GLY A 142 -1.43 12.05 -29.61
CA GLY A 142 -2.44 12.83 -28.90
C GLY A 142 -3.89 12.45 -29.26
N ASP A 143 -4.11 11.27 -29.85
CA ASP A 143 -5.45 10.76 -30.16
C ASP A 143 -6.08 10.12 -28.91
N ILE A 144 -6.58 10.97 -28.02
CA ILE A 144 -7.12 10.56 -26.71
C ILE A 144 -8.36 9.68 -26.88
N ASP A 145 -9.14 9.87 -27.95
CA ASP A 145 -10.34 9.08 -28.19
C ASP A 145 -9.97 7.65 -28.54
N VAL A 146 -9.03 7.44 -29.47
CA VAL A 146 -8.51 6.10 -29.79
C VAL A 146 -7.86 5.46 -28.57
N LEU A 147 -7.06 6.22 -27.80
CA LEU A 147 -6.40 5.69 -26.61
C LEU A 147 -7.40 5.25 -25.54
N ALA A 148 -8.40 6.07 -25.22
CA ALA A 148 -9.47 5.71 -24.29
C ALA A 148 -10.20 4.43 -24.73
N ASP A 149 -10.36 4.26 -26.04
CA ASP A 149 -10.99 3.10 -26.63
C ASP A 149 -10.16 1.81 -26.50
N THR A 150 -8.83 1.92 -26.41
CA THR A 150 -7.92 0.79 -26.12
C THR A 150 -7.87 0.41 -24.65
N ILE A 151 -8.40 1.24 -23.75
CA ILE A 151 -8.32 1.04 -22.31
C ILE A 151 -9.63 0.42 -21.78
N SER A 152 -9.49 -0.36 -20.71
CA SER A 152 -10.58 -0.84 -19.87
C SER A 152 -10.23 -0.58 -18.41
N LEU A 153 -11.21 -0.07 -17.67
CA LEU A 153 -11.12 0.12 -16.23
C LEU A 153 -11.94 -0.98 -15.56
N ASP A 154 -11.34 -1.68 -14.60
CA ASP A 154 -12.11 -2.53 -13.70
C ASP A 154 -13.01 -1.68 -12.78
N ALA A 155 -13.90 -2.33 -12.02
CA ALA A 155 -14.89 -1.62 -11.22
C ALA A 155 -14.26 -0.66 -10.21
N GLY A 156 -13.15 -1.05 -9.58
CA GLY A 156 -12.46 -0.22 -8.60
C GLY A 156 -11.69 0.93 -9.24
N ALA A 157 -10.97 0.67 -10.34
CA ALA A 157 -10.24 1.69 -11.09
C ALA A 157 -11.22 2.73 -11.66
N ARG A 158 -12.37 2.28 -12.16
CA ARG A 158 -13.44 3.15 -12.65
C ARG A 158 -13.97 4.07 -11.56
N ALA A 159 -14.35 3.51 -10.40
CA ALA A 159 -14.87 4.31 -9.30
C ALA A 159 -13.87 5.39 -8.84
N LYS A 160 -12.57 5.07 -8.80
CA LYS A 160 -11.52 6.06 -8.48
C LYS A 160 -11.37 7.12 -9.56
N ALA A 161 -11.40 6.74 -10.83
CA ALA A 161 -11.32 7.69 -11.94
C ALA A 161 -12.54 8.63 -11.98
N GLU A 162 -13.74 8.12 -11.69
CA GLU A 162 -14.96 8.91 -11.53
C GLU A 162 -14.84 9.91 -10.37
N ALA A 163 -14.26 9.49 -9.24
CA ALA A 163 -14.01 10.38 -8.11
C ALA A 163 -13.03 11.51 -8.47
N ILE A 164 -11.96 11.21 -9.22
CA ILE A 164 -11.02 12.23 -9.71
C ILE A 164 -11.75 13.19 -10.66
N LEU A 165 -12.50 12.65 -11.63
CA LEU A 165 -13.27 13.45 -12.58
C LEU A 165 -14.28 14.38 -11.89
N ALA A 166 -15.00 13.87 -10.88
CA ALA A 166 -15.95 14.67 -10.08
C ALA A 166 -15.27 15.80 -9.31
N GLY A 167 -14.01 15.63 -8.92
CA GLY A 167 -13.20 16.66 -8.27
C GLY A 167 -12.71 17.78 -9.21
N LEU A 168 -12.83 17.63 -10.53
CA LEU A 168 -12.35 18.62 -11.49
C LEU A 168 -13.33 19.80 -11.69
N PRO A 169 -12.81 21.00 -12.02
CA PRO A 169 -13.64 22.15 -12.41
C PRO A 169 -14.62 21.80 -13.54
N ALA A 170 -15.78 22.45 -13.57
CA ALA A 170 -16.84 22.15 -14.55
C ALA A 170 -16.35 22.24 -16.01
N ALA A 171 -15.48 23.21 -16.33
CA ALA A 171 -14.89 23.34 -17.65
C ALA A 171 -14.03 22.12 -18.04
N ALA A 172 -13.23 21.58 -17.12
CA ALA A 172 -12.40 20.40 -17.36
C ALA A 172 -13.24 19.12 -17.49
N ARG A 173 -14.33 18.99 -16.71
CA ARG A 173 -15.24 17.84 -16.80
C ARG A 173 -15.89 17.70 -18.19
N THR A 174 -16.16 18.81 -18.87
CA THR A 174 -16.70 18.80 -20.24
C THR A 174 -15.70 18.24 -21.25
N HIS A 175 -14.40 18.52 -21.08
CA HIS A 175 -13.34 18.00 -21.95
C HIS A 175 -13.04 16.52 -21.67
N TYR A 176 -13.14 16.09 -20.41
CA TYR A 176 -12.85 14.72 -19.97
C TYR A 176 -14.13 13.96 -19.64
N ALA A 177 -15.10 13.98 -20.56
CA ALA A 177 -16.47 13.52 -20.36
C ALA A 177 -16.65 12.03 -19.94
N SER A 178 -15.56 11.26 -19.87
CA SER A 178 -15.57 9.90 -19.32
C SER A 178 -14.32 9.60 -18.48
N PRO A 179 -14.41 8.68 -17.51
CA PRO A 179 -13.25 8.19 -16.74
C PRO A 179 -12.13 7.65 -17.62
N GLU A 180 -12.47 6.97 -18.72
CA GLU A 180 -11.51 6.42 -19.67
C GLU A 180 -10.72 7.51 -20.39
N LYS A 181 -11.38 8.60 -20.84
CA LYS A 181 -10.68 9.74 -21.46
C LYS A 181 -9.75 10.45 -20.50
N LEU A 182 -10.15 10.60 -19.24
CA LEU A 182 -9.29 11.16 -18.20
C LEU A 182 -8.04 10.29 -18.00
N VAL A 183 -8.21 8.97 -17.84
CA VAL A 183 -7.10 8.04 -17.66
C VAL A 183 -6.21 8.01 -18.90
N ALA A 184 -6.79 7.96 -20.10
CA ALA A 184 -6.06 8.01 -21.37
C ALA A 184 -5.13 9.22 -21.47
N LEU A 185 -5.61 10.42 -21.13
CA LEU A 185 -4.79 11.63 -21.12
C LEU A 185 -3.61 11.49 -20.15
N LEU A 186 -3.86 11.01 -18.93
CA LEU A 186 -2.83 10.89 -17.90
C LEU A 186 -1.80 9.81 -18.26
N THR A 187 -2.24 8.73 -18.92
CA THR A 187 -1.37 7.72 -19.50
C THR A 187 -0.53 8.27 -20.63
N ALA A 188 -1.07 9.11 -21.51
CA ALA A 188 -0.32 9.74 -22.60
C ALA A 188 0.82 10.62 -22.06
N LYS A 189 0.59 11.39 -20.99
CA LYS A 189 1.63 12.20 -20.31
C LYS A 189 2.76 11.33 -19.71
N ASP A 190 2.51 10.05 -19.43
CA ASP A 190 3.48 9.13 -18.84
C ASP A 190 4.37 8.40 -19.87
N VAL A 191 4.05 8.51 -21.17
CA VAL A 191 4.85 7.94 -22.26
C VAL A 191 6.08 8.82 -22.51
N PRO A 192 7.31 8.30 -22.43
CA PRO A 192 8.50 9.09 -22.69
C PRO A 192 8.53 9.65 -24.13
N GLU A 193 9.00 10.88 -24.29
CA GLU A 193 9.30 11.44 -25.62
C GLU A 193 10.36 10.59 -26.34
N GLY A 194 10.16 10.36 -27.64
CA GLY A 194 11.05 9.52 -28.45
C GLY A 194 11.12 8.06 -28.00
N ALA A 195 10.12 7.57 -27.25
CA ALA A 195 10.12 6.22 -26.73
C ALA A 195 10.30 5.17 -27.83
N SER A 196 11.01 4.10 -27.51
CA SER A 196 11.04 2.87 -28.29
C SER A 196 10.51 1.73 -27.43
N MET A 197 9.74 0.83 -28.03
CA MET A 197 9.09 -0.27 -27.34
C MET A 197 9.80 -1.57 -27.67
N ARG A 198 9.97 -2.41 -26.64
CA ARG A 198 10.35 -3.81 -26.81
C ARG A 198 9.46 -4.70 -25.96
N VAL A 199 8.75 -5.63 -26.60
CA VAL A 199 7.93 -6.64 -25.90
C VAL A 199 8.84 -7.80 -25.48
N VAL A 200 9.17 -7.87 -24.20
CA VAL A 200 10.15 -8.83 -23.67
C VAL A 200 9.52 -10.20 -23.44
N ALA A 201 8.26 -10.24 -23.00
CA ALA A 201 7.54 -11.49 -22.82
C ALA A 201 6.04 -11.29 -23.04
N GLN A 202 5.37 -12.36 -23.48
CA GLN A 202 3.93 -12.42 -23.65
C GLN A 202 3.41 -13.76 -23.14
N SER A 203 2.34 -13.75 -22.34
CA SER A 203 1.68 -14.96 -21.83
C SER A 203 0.15 -14.82 -21.90
N GLY A 204 -0.57 -15.95 -21.78
CA GLY A 204 -2.02 -15.99 -21.57
C GLY A 204 -2.93 -15.84 -22.82
N THR A 205 -2.39 -15.70 -24.03
CA THR A 205 -3.18 -15.37 -25.24
C THR A 205 -4.38 -16.28 -25.57
N ALA A 206 -4.46 -17.48 -24.99
CA ALA A 206 -5.54 -18.45 -25.18
C ALA A 206 -6.79 -18.21 -24.29
N THR A 207 -6.69 -17.46 -23.19
CA THR A 207 -7.72 -17.43 -22.12
C THR A 207 -8.42 -16.08 -21.98
N ASP A 208 -8.63 -15.35 -23.08
CA ASP A 208 -9.18 -13.97 -23.09
C ASP A 208 -8.46 -12.96 -22.18
N GLU A 209 -7.32 -13.34 -21.60
CA GLU A 209 -6.48 -12.55 -20.72
C GLU A 209 -5.04 -12.73 -21.15
N ALA A 210 -4.34 -11.65 -21.50
CA ALA A 210 -2.94 -11.69 -21.85
C ALA A 210 -2.14 -10.80 -20.91
N ARG A 211 -0.88 -11.17 -20.66
CA ARG A 211 0.09 -10.28 -20.03
C ARG A 211 1.23 -10.00 -20.99
N LEU A 212 1.62 -8.74 -21.06
CA LEU A 212 2.76 -8.26 -21.82
C LEU A 212 3.75 -7.62 -20.86
N TYR A 213 4.95 -8.16 -20.80
CA TYR A 213 6.06 -7.47 -20.17
C TYR A 213 6.79 -6.65 -21.23
N VAL A 214 6.79 -5.33 -21.06
CA VAL A 214 7.24 -4.37 -22.05
C VAL A 214 8.31 -3.48 -21.44
N VAL A 215 9.34 -3.18 -22.23
CA VAL A 215 10.32 -2.15 -21.90
C VAL A 215 10.13 -0.98 -22.84
N LEU A 216 9.83 0.18 -22.27
CA LEU A 216 9.81 1.46 -22.96
C LEU A 216 11.13 2.18 -22.68
N GLN A 217 11.84 2.54 -23.74
CA GLN A 217 13.11 3.24 -23.65
C GLN A 217 12.96 4.62 -24.29
N GLY A 218 12.94 5.67 -23.47
CA GLY A 218 13.05 7.06 -23.92
C GLY A 218 14.50 7.56 -23.80
N GLU A 219 14.75 8.80 -24.24
CA GLU A 219 16.11 9.37 -24.25
C GLU A 219 16.76 9.43 -22.85
N LYS A 220 15.96 9.73 -21.82
CA LYS A 220 16.44 9.98 -20.45
C LYS A 220 16.14 8.84 -19.47
N ALA A 221 15.29 7.89 -19.85
CA ALA A 221 14.82 6.86 -18.94
C ALA A 221 14.34 5.61 -19.67
N THR A 222 14.63 4.45 -19.07
CA THR A 222 14.08 3.15 -19.45
C THR A 222 13.10 2.70 -18.37
N ARG A 223 11.91 2.24 -18.78
CA ARG A 223 10.84 1.78 -17.89
C ARG A 223 10.36 0.40 -18.31
N GLY A 224 10.31 -0.54 -17.37
CA GLY A 224 9.59 -1.80 -17.53
C GLY A 224 8.14 -1.63 -17.08
N ALA A 225 7.20 -2.25 -17.81
CA ALA A 225 5.79 -2.30 -17.45
C ALA A 225 5.26 -3.73 -17.66
N ASP A 226 4.55 -4.25 -16.66
CA ASP A 226 3.73 -5.45 -16.80
C ASP A 226 2.29 -5.00 -17.08
N LEU A 227 1.83 -5.27 -18.30
CA LEU A 227 0.54 -4.82 -18.81
C LEU A 227 -0.40 -6.02 -18.90
N ALA A 228 -1.54 -5.93 -18.21
CA ALA A 228 -2.63 -6.86 -18.38
C ALA A 228 -3.53 -6.39 -19.53
N LEU A 229 -3.93 -7.32 -20.38
CA LEU A 229 -4.90 -7.11 -21.44
C LEU A 229 -6.03 -8.11 -21.31
N ARG A 230 -7.25 -7.68 -21.58
CA ARG A 230 -8.42 -8.54 -21.59
C ARG A 230 -9.17 -8.39 -22.91
N ARG A 231 -9.68 -9.49 -23.44
CA ARG A 231 -10.53 -9.48 -24.63
C ARG A 231 -11.96 -9.13 -24.24
N HIS A 232 -12.53 -8.13 -24.92
CA HIS A 232 -13.91 -7.68 -24.77
C HIS A 232 -14.57 -7.56 -26.15
N ALA A 233 -15.61 -8.36 -26.39
CA ALA A 233 -16.34 -8.40 -27.66
C ALA A 233 -15.41 -8.53 -28.89
N GLY A 234 -14.40 -9.41 -28.80
CA GLY A 234 -13.44 -9.67 -29.88
C GLY A 234 -12.22 -8.72 -29.91
N ASN A 235 -12.28 -7.57 -29.25
CA ASN A 235 -11.17 -6.62 -29.19
C ASN A 235 -10.38 -6.74 -27.88
N TRP A 236 -9.06 -6.68 -27.95
CA TRP A 236 -8.23 -6.57 -26.75
C TRP A 236 -8.24 -5.14 -26.22
N LYS A 237 -8.23 -5.03 -24.90
CA LYS A 237 -8.12 -3.77 -24.18
C LYS A 237 -7.07 -3.88 -23.09
N LEU A 238 -6.31 -2.81 -22.90
CA LEU A 238 -5.38 -2.65 -21.78
C LEU A 238 -6.19 -2.48 -20.49
N VAL A 239 -5.95 -3.34 -19.52
CA VAL A 239 -6.57 -3.23 -18.20
C VAL A 239 -5.72 -2.29 -17.37
N VAL A 240 -6.29 -1.14 -17.01
CA VAL A 240 -5.63 -0.18 -16.12
C VAL A 240 -5.98 -0.55 -14.68
N PRO A 241 -4.99 -0.92 -13.85
CA PRO A 241 -5.23 -1.30 -12.46
C PRO A 241 -5.55 -0.08 -11.61
N GLU A 242 -6.21 -0.31 -10.48
CA GLU A 242 -6.50 0.70 -9.48
C GLU A 242 -5.28 1.53 -9.06
N SER A 243 -4.12 0.89 -8.91
CA SER A 243 -2.87 1.54 -8.47
C SER A 243 -2.36 2.59 -9.46
N ALA A 244 -2.59 2.39 -10.77
CA ALA A 244 -2.25 3.40 -11.77
C ALA A 244 -3.16 4.64 -11.64
N VAL A 245 -4.46 4.44 -11.40
CA VAL A 245 -5.41 5.55 -11.19
C VAL A 245 -5.10 6.32 -9.91
N GLU A 246 -4.70 5.64 -8.83
CA GLU A 246 -4.27 6.28 -7.59
C GLU A 246 -3.04 7.16 -7.78
N LYS A 247 -2.03 6.66 -8.51
CA LYS A 247 -0.83 7.43 -8.86
C LYS A 247 -1.21 8.72 -9.61
N TYR A 248 -2.14 8.63 -10.56
CA TYR A 248 -2.61 9.81 -11.29
C TYR A 248 -3.35 10.81 -10.39
N GLY A 249 -4.18 10.32 -9.47
CA GLY A 249 -4.85 11.16 -8.48
C GLY A 249 -3.87 11.90 -7.57
N ALA A 250 -2.78 11.25 -7.17
CA ALA A 250 -1.71 11.90 -6.39
C ALA A 250 -0.98 12.99 -7.21
N MET A 251 -0.61 12.68 -8.46
CA MET A 251 0.10 13.61 -9.34
C MET A 251 -0.69 14.90 -9.58
N LEU A 252 -2.01 14.79 -9.79
CA LEU A 252 -2.88 15.96 -9.98
C LEU A 252 -3.00 16.82 -8.72
N LYS A 253 -2.99 16.22 -7.53
CA LYS A 253 -3.00 16.95 -6.26
C LYS A 253 -1.69 17.72 -6.05
N ASP A 254 -0.57 17.10 -6.38
CA ASP A 254 0.75 17.74 -6.28
C ASP A 254 0.87 18.91 -7.27
N GLU A 255 0.42 18.73 -8.52
CA GLU A 255 0.43 19.78 -9.55
C GLU A 255 -0.49 20.96 -9.17
N ALA A 256 -1.66 20.68 -8.58
CA ALA A 256 -2.56 21.69 -8.05
C ALA A 256 -1.98 22.43 -6.82
N ALA A 257 -1.25 21.73 -5.95
CA ALA A 257 -0.57 22.34 -4.80
C ALA A 257 0.56 23.28 -5.24
N ILE A 258 1.31 22.91 -6.28
CA ILE A 258 2.35 23.75 -6.89
C ILE A 258 1.72 24.99 -7.55
N ALA A 259 0.64 24.83 -8.31
CA ALA A 259 -0.05 25.94 -8.98
C ALA A 259 -0.75 26.90 -7.99
N GLY A 260 -1.23 26.40 -6.84
CA GLY A 260 -1.86 27.19 -5.79
C GLY A 260 -0.88 27.85 -4.80
N GLY A 261 0.42 27.55 -4.90
CA GLY A 261 1.48 28.01 -4.00
C GLY A 261 2.08 29.38 -4.33
N VAL A 262 1.60 30.08 -5.36
CA VAL A 262 1.94 31.49 -5.58
C VAL A 262 1.01 32.37 -4.75
N ARG A 263 1.37 32.56 -3.48
CA ARG A 263 0.91 33.68 -2.65
C ARG A 263 2.06 34.29 -1.90
#